data_AF-Q30SR3-F1
#
_entry.id   AF-Q30SR3-F1
#
_cell.length_a   1.000
_cell.length_b   1.000
_cell.length_c   1.000
_cell.angle_alpha   90.00
_cell.angle_beta   90.00
_cell.angle_gamma   90.00
#
_symmetry.space_group_name_H-M   'P 1'
#
loop_
_entity.id
_entity.type
_entity.pdbx_description
1 polymer ?
#
loop_
_entity_poly.entity_id
_entity_poly.type
_entity_poly.pdbx_seq_one_letter_code
_entity_poly.pdbx_strand_id
1 'polypeptide(L)'
;MKILTFVGKTPSDALKKAKMSPNYAQMLHIDTKEIQKKSLGRDALYEIIMGIESEGEQTYQKNSSTIKDGRPLTQKSADVLYDISYAAKQISKIAEVKDPLYGYKEQSSQNNSSMCHLQKLMLLVDN
;
A
#
# COMPACT_ATOMS: atom_id res chain seq x y z
N MET A 1 -19.45 29.58 -2.12
CA MET A 1 -18.04 29.19 -1.80
C MET A 1 -17.03 30.24 -2.30
N LYS A 2 -15.89 30.46 -1.61
CA LYS A 2 -14.80 31.36 -2.08
C LYS A 2 -13.50 30.59 -2.35
N ILE A 3 -12.88 30.82 -3.51
CA ILE A 3 -11.63 30.17 -3.91
C ILE A 3 -10.46 31.15 -3.71
N LEU A 4 -9.37 30.66 -3.12
CA LEU A 4 -8.10 31.35 -2.96
C LEU A 4 -7.01 30.59 -3.72
N THR A 5 -6.21 31.35 -4.45
CA THR A 5 -5.12 30.85 -5.27
C THR A 5 -3.79 31.30 -4.66
N PHE A 6 -2.87 30.36 -4.49
CA PHE A 6 -1.51 30.64 -4.02
C PHE A 6 -0.49 30.14 -5.04
N VAL A 7 0.47 30.99 -5.41
CA VAL A 7 1.46 30.68 -6.44
C VAL A 7 2.88 30.58 -5.88
N GLY A 8 3.70 29.70 -6.44
CA GLY A 8 5.08 29.49 -6.00
C GLY A 8 5.94 28.79 -7.05
N LYS A 9 7.26 28.85 -6.87
CA LYS A 9 8.22 28.18 -7.79
C LYS A 9 8.19 26.66 -7.69
N THR A 10 7.76 26.15 -6.54
CA THR A 10 7.54 24.73 -6.26
C THR A 10 6.18 24.57 -5.58
N PRO A 11 5.57 23.37 -5.63
CA PRO A 11 4.34 23.10 -4.89
C PRO A 11 4.47 23.40 -3.39
N SER A 12 5.64 23.09 -2.80
CA SER A 12 5.93 23.34 -1.40
C SER A 12 6.00 24.84 -1.07
N ASP A 13 6.56 25.66 -1.96
CA ASP A 13 6.60 27.12 -1.79
C ASP A 13 5.18 27.73 -1.83
N ALA A 14 4.38 27.31 -2.80
CA ALA A 14 2.97 27.73 -2.92
C ALA A 14 2.16 27.28 -1.67
N LEU A 15 2.37 26.05 -1.20
CA LEU A 15 1.72 25.54 0.01
C LEU A 15 2.19 26.28 1.27
N LYS A 16 3.46 26.66 1.35
CA LYS A 16 3.99 27.47 2.47
C LYS A 16 3.29 28.82 2.52
N LYS A 17 3.07 29.46 1.37
CA LYS A 17 2.31 30.73 1.30
C LYS A 17 0.85 30.53 1.72
N ALA A 18 0.23 29.43 1.34
CA ALA A 18 -1.11 29.08 1.81
C ALA A 18 -1.15 28.92 3.34
N LYS A 19 -0.18 28.23 3.94
CA LYS A 19 -0.05 28.03 5.40
C LYS A 19 0.14 29.31 6.19
N MET A 20 0.74 30.34 5.58
CA MET A 20 0.90 31.66 6.20
C MET A 20 -0.40 32.49 6.19
N SER A 21 -1.43 32.05 5.48
CA SER A 21 -2.72 32.75 5.47
C SER A 21 -3.46 32.54 6.80
N PRO A 22 -4.08 33.59 7.38
CA PRO A 22 -4.77 33.49 8.68
C PRO A 22 -5.92 32.47 8.66
N ASN A 23 -6.51 32.23 7.50
CA ASN A 23 -7.66 31.35 7.34
C ASN A 23 -7.26 29.93 6.91
N TYR A 24 -5.97 29.57 6.95
CA TYR A 24 -5.50 28.26 6.45
C TYR A 24 -6.23 27.07 7.11
N ALA A 25 -6.54 27.18 8.40
CA ALA A 25 -7.27 26.14 9.13
C ALA A 25 -8.70 25.89 8.59
N GLN A 26 -9.31 26.90 7.96
CA GLN A 26 -10.66 26.84 7.39
C GLN A 26 -10.63 26.62 5.86
N MET A 27 -9.44 26.46 5.28
CA MET A 27 -9.26 26.22 3.86
C MET A 27 -9.22 24.73 3.56
N LEU A 28 -9.97 24.30 2.55
CA LEU A 28 -9.89 22.97 1.96
C LEU A 28 -8.98 23.01 0.74
N HIS A 29 -8.01 22.10 0.67
CA HIS A 29 -7.19 21.92 -0.53
C HIS A 29 -8.03 21.30 -1.65
N ILE A 30 -8.09 21.98 -2.79
CA ILE A 30 -8.84 21.55 -3.98
C ILE A 30 -7.90 20.89 -4.99
N ASP A 31 -6.87 21.61 -5.45
CA ASP A 31 -6.00 21.14 -6.53
C ASP A 31 -4.59 21.76 -6.46
N THR A 32 -3.64 21.14 -7.16
CA THR A 32 -2.29 21.63 -7.37
C THR A 32 -1.97 21.58 -8.86
N LYS A 33 -1.86 22.76 -9.50
CA LYS A 33 -1.55 22.86 -10.93
C LYS A 33 -0.14 23.34 -11.19
N GLU A 34 0.51 22.74 -12.18
CA GLU A 34 1.70 23.30 -12.81
C GLU A 34 1.25 24.22 -13.94
N ILE A 35 1.45 25.52 -13.77
CA ILE A 35 1.06 26.55 -14.75
C ILE A 35 2.16 26.78 -15.78
N GLN A 36 3.42 26.67 -15.35
CA GLN A 36 4.56 26.82 -16.22
C GLN A 36 5.56 25.70 -15.95
N LYS A 37 5.84 24.92 -17.01
CA LYS A 37 6.90 23.91 -16.99
C LYS A 37 8.26 24.57 -16.92
N LYS A 38 9.16 23.94 -16.16
CA LYS A 38 10.57 24.34 -16.15
C LYS A 38 11.16 24.18 -17.54
N SER A 39 11.76 25.25 -18.08
CA SER A 39 12.49 25.21 -19.34
C SER A 39 13.81 25.96 -19.23
N LEU A 40 14.69 25.82 -20.22
CA LEU A 40 15.92 26.62 -20.29
C LEU A 40 15.54 28.10 -20.32
N GLY A 41 15.94 28.84 -19.27
CA GLY A 41 15.66 30.27 -19.12
C GLY A 41 14.29 30.64 -18.51
N ARG A 42 13.47 29.67 -18.07
CA ARG A 42 12.20 29.95 -17.37
C ARG A 42 12.04 29.05 -16.15
N ASP A 43 11.72 29.67 -15.02
CA ASP A 43 11.41 28.96 -13.78
C ASP A 43 10.04 28.27 -13.89
N ALA A 44 9.88 27.17 -13.14
CA ALA A 44 8.57 26.54 -13.02
C ALA A 44 7.64 27.38 -12.14
N LEU A 45 6.34 27.35 -12.44
CA LEU A 45 5.32 28.04 -11.67
C LEU A 45 4.20 27.07 -11.32
N TYR A 46 3.90 26.97 -10.04
CA TYR A 46 2.86 26.13 -9.48
C TYR A 46 1.80 26.96 -8.78
N GLU A 47 0.57 26.46 -8.84
CA GLU A 47 -0.61 27.04 -8.22
C GLU A 47 -1.24 26.03 -7.26
N ILE A 48 -1.55 26.46 -6.04
CA ILE A 48 -2.35 25.73 -5.06
C ILE A 48 -3.70 26.42 -4.97
N ILE A 49 -4.76 25.68 -5.28
CA ILE A 49 -6.15 26.16 -5.24
C ILE A 49 -6.76 25.66 -3.93
N MET A 50 -7.22 26.60 -3.09
CA MET A 50 -7.83 26.33 -1.80
C MET A 50 -9.25 26.93 -1.76
N GLY A 51 -10.22 26.21 -1.22
CA GLY A 51 -11.59 26.70 -1.02
C GLY A 51 -11.83 27.06 0.44
N ILE A 52 -12.49 28.19 0.70
CA ILE A 52 -13.11 28.51 2.00
C ILE A 52 -14.61 28.30 1.87
N GLU A 53 -15.18 27.53 2.80
CA GLU A 53 -16.61 27.41 2.97
C GLU A 53 -17.11 28.66 3.71
N SER A 54 -18.01 29.41 3.06
CA SER A 54 -18.73 30.50 3.73
C SER A 54 -19.97 29.88 4.37
N GLU A 55 -20.36 30.33 5.56
CA GLU A 55 -21.44 29.75 6.39
C GLU A 55 -22.86 29.68 5.74
N GLY A 56 -22.99 29.92 4.43
CA GLY A 56 -24.26 29.94 3.70
C GLY A 56 -24.52 28.80 2.72
N GLU A 57 -23.57 27.94 2.38
CA GLU A 57 -23.78 26.90 1.35
C GLU A 57 -23.07 25.58 1.71
N GLN A 58 -23.71 24.79 2.58
CA GLN A 58 -23.28 23.43 2.88
C GLN A 58 -23.70 22.47 1.78
N THR A 59 -22.78 22.05 0.91
CA THR A 59 -22.93 20.79 0.16
C THR A 59 -21.59 20.32 -0.39
N TYR A 60 -20.64 19.90 0.46
CA TYR A 60 -19.74 18.79 0.12
C TYR A 60 -19.34 18.06 1.40
N GLN A 61 -20.22 17.18 1.87
CA GLN A 61 -19.84 16.16 2.85
C GLN A 61 -18.81 15.25 2.17
N LYS A 62 -17.53 15.42 2.51
CA LYS A 62 -16.47 14.46 2.19
C LYS A 62 -16.78 13.19 2.98
N ASN A 63 -17.54 12.29 2.37
CA ASN A 63 -17.83 10.97 2.92
C ASN A 63 -16.57 10.11 2.88
N SER A 64 -15.57 10.41 3.72
CA SER A 64 -14.57 9.42 4.10
C SER A 64 -15.16 8.57 5.22
N SER A 65 -16.23 7.84 4.92
CA SER A 65 -16.66 6.73 5.78
C SER A 65 -15.70 5.57 5.52
N THR A 66 -14.48 5.66 6.04
CA THR A 66 -13.81 4.45 6.49
C THR A 66 -14.70 3.95 7.62
N ILE A 67 -15.60 3.01 7.32
CA ILE A 67 -16.41 2.33 8.33
C ILE A 67 -15.38 1.76 9.32
N LYS A 68 -15.24 2.44 10.47
CA LYS A 68 -14.36 1.98 11.53
C LYS A 68 -15.06 0.76 12.10
N ASP A 69 -14.74 -0.38 11.53
CA ASP A 69 -15.11 -1.66 12.10
C ASP A 69 -14.61 -1.68 13.55
N GLY A 70 -15.55 -1.57 14.50
CA GLY A 70 -15.28 -1.41 15.93
C GLY A 70 -14.78 -2.69 16.60
N ARG A 71 -14.59 -3.77 15.83
CA ARG A 71 -14.10 -5.04 16.35
C ARG A 71 -12.64 -4.94 16.83
N PRO A 72 -12.28 -5.62 17.92
CA PRO A 72 -10.92 -5.64 18.44
C PRO A 72 -9.95 -6.24 17.40
N LEU A 73 -8.68 -5.83 17.46
CA LEU A 73 -7.64 -6.24 16.50
C LEU A 73 -7.48 -7.77 16.41
N THR A 74 -7.60 -8.46 17.54
CA THR A 74 -7.51 -9.92 17.65
C THR A 74 -8.59 -10.64 16.84
N GLN A 75 -9.82 -10.12 16.85
CA GLN A 75 -10.92 -10.67 16.05
C GLN A 75 -10.65 -10.48 14.55
N LYS A 76 -10.17 -9.30 14.16
CA LYS A 76 -9.84 -8.99 12.76
C LYS A 76 -8.77 -9.92 12.21
N SER A 77 -7.71 -10.16 13.00
CA SER A 77 -6.66 -11.10 12.60
C SER A 77 -7.18 -12.53 12.47
N ALA A 78 -8.10 -12.96 13.34
CA ALA A 78 -8.69 -14.30 13.29
C ALA A 78 -9.52 -14.49 12.01
N ASP A 79 -10.35 -13.51 11.66
CA ASP A 79 -11.19 -13.55 10.45
C ASP A 79 -10.33 -13.63 9.19
N VAL A 80 -9.29 -12.79 9.08
CA VAL A 80 -8.37 -12.81 7.92
C VAL A 80 -7.63 -14.16 7.81
N LEU A 81 -7.16 -14.72 8.92
CA LEU A 81 -6.49 -16.03 8.92
C LEU A 81 -7.44 -17.15 8.51
N TYR A 82 -8.70 -17.08 8.92
CA TYR A 82 -9.73 -18.02 8.49
C TYR A 82 -9.95 -17.95 6.98
N ASP A 83 -10.10 -16.74 6.43
CA ASP A 83 -10.30 -16.53 4.99
C ASP A 83 -9.13 -17.07 4.16
N ILE A 84 -7.90 -16.81 4.59
CA ILE A 84 -6.68 -17.34 3.96
C ILE A 84 -6.68 -18.86 3.99
N SER A 85 -6.96 -19.46 5.15
CA SER A 85 -6.96 -20.92 5.33
C SER A 85 -8.05 -21.59 4.49
N TYR A 86 -9.22 -20.97 4.43
CA TYR A 86 -10.35 -21.44 3.64
C TYR A 86 -10.03 -21.37 2.14
N ALA A 87 -9.48 -20.26 1.66
CA ALA A 87 -9.07 -20.09 0.27
C ALA A 87 -8.01 -21.14 -0.12
N ALA A 88 -6.99 -21.34 0.72
CA ALA A 88 -5.97 -22.37 0.50
C ALA A 88 -6.58 -23.78 0.37
N LYS A 89 -7.57 -24.12 1.21
CA LYS A 89 -8.30 -25.39 1.12
C LYS A 89 -9.05 -25.54 -0.21
N GLN A 90 -9.69 -24.48 -0.70
CA GLN A 90 -10.37 -24.51 -2.00
C GLN A 90 -9.38 -24.68 -3.15
N ILE A 91 -8.25 -23.97 -3.10
CA ILE A 91 -7.20 -24.07 -4.12
C ILE A 91 -6.61 -25.49 -4.14
N SER A 92 -6.32 -26.06 -2.97
CA SER A 92 -5.82 -27.44 -2.84
C SER A 92 -6.80 -28.44 -3.45
N LYS A 93 -8.10 -28.30 -3.19
CA LYS A 93 -9.14 -29.14 -3.78
C LYS A 93 -9.19 -29.03 -5.31
N ILE A 94 -8.99 -27.83 -5.86
CA ILE A 94 -8.96 -27.63 -7.32
C ILE A 94 -7.69 -28.22 -7.93
N ALA A 95 -6.55 -28.05 -7.27
CA ALA A 95 -5.27 -28.59 -7.72
C ALA A 95 -5.27 -30.11 -7.77
N GLU A 96 -5.88 -30.76 -6.77
CA GLU A 96 -6.07 -32.22 -6.75
C GLU A 96 -6.98 -32.74 -7.88
N VAL A 97 -7.94 -31.91 -8.33
CA VAL A 97 -8.90 -32.28 -9.40
C VAL A 97 -8.34 -32.04 -10.81
N LYS A 98 -7.20 -31.36 -10.97
CA LYS A 98 -6.58 -31.16 -12.29
C LYS A 98 -5.57 -32.26 -12.61
N ASP A 99 -5.94 -33.16 -13.51
CA ASP A 99 -5.02 -34.07 -14.21
C ASP A 99 -3.84 -33.28 -14.81
N PRO A 100 -2.58 -33.74 -14.66
CA PRO A 100 -1.40 -32.96 -15.03
C PRO A 100 -1.18 -33.03 -16.54
N LEU A 101 -1.91 -32.21 -17.32
CA LEU A 101 -1.58 -32.02 -18.73
C LEU A 101 -0.29 -31.19 -18.93
N TYR A 102 0.14 -30.46 -17.90
CA TYR A 102 1.44 -29.77 -17.81
C TYR A 102 2.00 -29.91 -16.38
N GLY A 103 2.84 -30.92 -16.17
CA GLY A 103 3.54 -31.12 -14.91
C GLY A 103 4.70 -30.14 -14.74
N TYR A 104 4.51 -29.06 -14.00
CA TYR A 104 5.64 -28.36 -13.40
C TYR A 104 6.03 -29.14 -12.14
N LYS A 105 7.21 -29.78 -12.19
CA LYS A 105 7.79 -30.45 -11.03
C LYS A 105 8.14 -29.38 -9.99
N GLU A 106 7.40 -29.35 -8.88
CA GLU A 106 7.88 -28.66 -7.68
C GLU A 106 9.14 -29.39 -7.21
N GLN A 107 10.29 -28.72 -7.29
CA GLN A 107 11.52 -29.21 -6.67
C GLN A 107 11.35 -29.08 -5.16
N SER A 108 10.77 -30.10 -4.54
CA SER A 108 10.87 -30.28 -3.10
C SER A 108 12.34 -30.39 -2.75
N SER A 109 12.92 -29.36 -2.12
CA SER A 109 14.20 -29.47 -1.45
C SER A 109 14.06 -30.53 -0.35
N GLN A 110 14.45 -31.76 -0.69
CA GLN A 110 14.69 -32.82 0.28
C GLN A 110 15.82 -32.34 1.18
N ASN A 111 15.46 -31.89 2.39
CA ASN A 111 16.41 -31.80 3.49
C ASN A 111 16.90 -33.22 3.79
N ASN A 112 18.11 -33.50 3.32
CA ASN A 112 18.81 -34.77 3.45
C ASN A 112 18.90 -35.18 4.93
N SER A 113 18.16 -36.22 5.31
CA SER A 113 18.50 -37.05 6.47
C SER A 113 19.41 -38.19 6.00
N SER A 114 20.66 -37.86 5.70
CA SER A 114 21.69 -38.86 5.40
C SER A 114 22.31 -39.37 6.69
N MET A 115 21.60 -40.24 7.41
CA MET A 115 22.18 -41.08 8.45
C MET A 115 22.51 -42.46 7.85
N CYS A 116 23.57 -42.55 7.04
CA CYS A 116 24.19 -43.83 6.69
C CYS A 116 25.55 -43.65 5.97
N HIS A 117 26.62 -43.20 6.66
CA HIS A 117 27.99 -43.50 6.19
C HIS A 117 29.10 -43.43 7.25
N LEU A 118 28.83 -43.79 8.51
CA LEU A 118 29.88 -44.04 9.50
C LEU A 118 29.73 -45.42 10.15
N GLN A 119 29.66 -46.46 9.31
CA GLN A 119 29.80 -47.84 9.79
C GLN A 119 30.66 -48.75 8.89
N LYS A 120 31.53 -48.14 8.07
CA LYS A 120 32.51 -48.89 7.27
C LYS A 120 33.91 -48.29 7.34
N LEU A 121 34.36 -48.05 8.58
CA LEU A 121 35.77 -47.75 8.91
C LEU A 121 36.14 -48.25 10.32
N MET A 122 35.62 -49.42 10.71
CA MET A 122 36.03 -50.09 11.95
C MET A 122 36.07 -51.62 11.81
N LEU A 123 36.48 -52.11 10.65
CA LEU A 123 36.83 -53.52 10.42
C LEU A 123 37.90 -53.57 9.32
N LEU A 124 39.15 -53.29 9.71
CA LEU A 124 40.42 -53.75 9.10
C LEU A 124 41.60 -52.94 9.68
N VAL A 125 41.84 -53.12 10.98
CA VAL A 125 43.20 -53.19 11.53
C VAL A 125 43.12 -54.25 12.63
N ASP A 126 43.31 -55.51 12.23
CA ASP A 126 43.74 -56.55 13.17
C ASP A 126 45.26 -56.45 13.28
N ASN A 127 45.73 -56.03 14.46
CA ASN A 127 46.95 -56.48 15.14
C ASN A 127 46.90 -56.02 16.60
#